data_AF-A0A9X2LKR3-F1
#
_entry.id   AF-A0A9X2LKR3-F1
#
_cell.length_a   1.000
_cell.length_b   1.000
_cell.length_c   1.000
_cell.angle_alpha   90.00
_cell.angle_beta   90.00
_cell.angle_gamma   90.00
#
_symmetry.space_group_name_H-M   'P 1'
#
loop_
_entity.id
_entity.type
_entity.pdbx_description
1 polymer ?
#
loop_
_entity_poly.entity_id
_entity_poly.type
_entity_poly.pdbx_seq_one_letter_code
_entity_poly.pdbx_strand_id
1 'polypeptide(L)'
;MNKANSLLGDHQRAEYHATAALRQYSAGPDEERSYGDEALARTDLITARLTQGDFEAAGRHLPQIIGLPPALQIRQLSTGIHRVQSLLREPALRSVPAARHLAELTRGYHVIQGANAVPSVR
;
A
#
# COMPACT_ATOMS: atom_id res chain seq x y z
N MET A 1 -29.43 -4.90 3.25
CA MET A 1 -28.15 -5.37 2.64
C MET A 1 -27.01 -4.88 3.53
N ASN A 2 -26.27 -5.79 4.16
CA ASN A 2 -25.33 -5.45 5.23
C ASN A 2 -24.04 -4.87 4.63
N LYS A 3 -23.71 -3.60 4.90
CA LYS A 3 -22.54 -2.89 4.33
C LYS A 3 -21.22 -3.65 4.52
N ALA A 4 -21.11 -4.42 5.60
CA ALA A 4 -19.94 -5.26 5.90
C ALA A 4 -19.65 -6.31 4.80
N ASN A 5 -20.69 -6.93 4.22
CA ASN A 5 -20.51 -7.93 3.16
C ASN A 5 -20.06 -7.27 1.84
N SER A 6 -20.53 -6.05 1.56
CA SER A 6 -20.08 -5.29 0.38
C SER A 6 -18.60 -4.93 0.50
N LEU A 7 -18.18 -4.42 1.66
CA LEU A 7 -16.78 -4.07 1.90
C LEU A 7 -15.87 -5.30 1.81
N LEU A 8 -16.29 -6.44 2.38
CA LEU A 8 -15.52 -7.68 2.30
C LEU A 8 -15.35 -8.15 0.84
N GLY A 9 -16.41 -8.06 0.02
CA GLY A 9 -16.36 -8.37 -1.41
C GLY A 9 -15.45 -7.41 -2.20
N ASP A 10 -15.49 -6.12 -1.87
CA ASP A 10 -14.62 -5.12 -2.50
C ASP A 10 -13.14 -5.36 -2.15
N HIS A 11 -12.84 -5.77 -0.91
CA HIS A 11 -11.48 -6.12 -0.48
C HIS A 11 -10.94 -7.37 -1.16
N GLN A 12 -11.76 -8.42 -1.31
CA GLN A 12 -11.36 -9.63 -2.03
C GLN A 12 -11.07 -9.36 -3.51
N ARG A 13 -11.88 -8.50 -4.15
CA ARG A 13 -11.63 -8.08 -5.53
C ARG A 13 -10.35 -7.25 -5.64
N ALA A 14 -10.13 -6.31 -4.73
CA ALA A 14 -8.91 -5.51 -4.68
C ALA A 14 -7.66 -6.40 -4.52
N GLU A 15 -7.71 -7.38 -3.61
CA GLU A 15 -6.63 -8.36 -3.42
C GLU A 15 -6.36 -9.17 -4.69
N TYR A 16 -7.41 -9.67 -5.36
CA TYR A 16 -7.29 -10.43 -6.59
C TYR A 16 -6.61 -9.61 -7.70
N HIS A 17 -7.10 -8.39 -7.94
CA HIS A 17 -6.55 -7.52 -8.98
C HIS A 17 -5.12 -7.08 -8.66
N ALA A 18 -4.82 -6.71 -7.42
CA ALA A 18 -3.48 -6.34 -6.98
C ALA A 18 -2.50 -7.50 -7.15
N THR A 19 -2.87 -8.70 -6.71
CA THR A 19 -2.02 -9.90 -6.84
C THR A 19 -1.75 -10.25 -8.30
N ALA A 20 -2.77 -10.14 -9.16
CA ALA A 20 -2.61 -10.36 -10.60
C ALA A 20 -1.64 -9.35 -11.23
N ALA A 21 -1.78 -8.06 -10.90
CA ALA A 21 -0.89 -7.01 -11.38
C ALA A 21 0.57 -7.24 -10.92
N LEU A 22 0.79 -7.60 -9.66
CA LEU A 22 2.15 -7.90 -9.16
C LEU A 22 2.80 -9.09 -9.87
N ARG A 23 2.02 -10.11 -10.24
CA ARG A 23 2.52 -11.23 -11.05
C ARG A 23 2.92 -10.77 -12.46
N GLN A 24 2.15 -9.87 -13.06
CA GLN A 24 2.47 -9.32 -14.37
C GLN A 24 3.75 -8.45 -14.33
N TYR A 25 3.88 -7.56 -13.34
CA TYR A 25 5.08 -6.72 -13.19
C TYR A 25 6.34 -7.53 -12.88
N SER A 26 6.25 -8.53 -12.02
CA SER A 26 7.40 -9.39 -11.69
C SER A 26 7.86 -10.27 -12.84
N ALA A 27 6.98 -10.61 -13.79
CA ALA A 27 7.31 -11.41 -14.96
C ALA A 27 7.85 -10.61 -16.17
N GLY A 28 7.72 -9.28 -16.17
CA GLY A 28 8.26 -8.40 -17.21
C GLY A 28 9.75 -8.10 -17.03
N PRO A 29 10.46 -7.67 -18.10
CA PRO A 29 11.83 -7.14 -18.02
C PRO A 29 11.94 -6.01 -17.00
N ASP A 30 13.08 -5.89 -16.31
CA ASP A 30 13.30 -4.89 -15.26
C ASP A 30 13.11 -3.45 -15.79
N GLU A 31 13.40 -3.22 -17.08
CA GLU A 31 13.23 -1.93 -17.76
C GLU A 31 11.76 -1.61 -18.09
N GLU A 32 10.89 -2.63 -18.16
CA GLU A 32 9.46 -2.51 -18.43
C GLU A 32 8.61 -2.51 -17.16
N ARG A 33 9.24 -2.73 -15.99
CA ARG A 33 8.53 -2.65 -14.71
C ARG A 33 8.07 -1.23 -14.47
N SER A 34 6.75 -1.03 -14.53
CA SER A 34 6.14 0.19 -14.03
C SER A 34 6.21 0.20 -12.51
N TYR A 35 7.35 0.65 -11.97
CA TYR A 35 7.61 0.72 -10.52
C TYR A 35 6.50 1.47 -9.78
N GLY A 36 5.93 2.50 -10.39
CA GLY A 36 4.79 3.25 -9.84
C GLY A 36 3.54 2.39 -9.69
N ASP A 37 3.17 1.63 -10.73
CA ASP A 37 1.96 0.79 -10.69
C ASP A 37 2.15 -0.45 -9.80
N GLU A 38 3.37 -1.00 -9.75
CA GLU A 38 3.70 -2.08 -8.83
C GLU A 38 3.58 -1.63 -7.37
N ALA A 39 4.12 -0.45 -7.07
CA ALA A 39 4.04 0.12 -5.74
C ALA A 39 2.58 0.44 -5.34
N LEU A 40 1.74 0.89 -6.28
CA LEU A 40 0.32 1.11 -6.03
C LEU A 40 -0.43 -0.20 -5.77
N ALA A 41 -0.21 -1.23 -6.60
CA ALA A 41 -0.80 -2.55 -6.40
C ALA A 41 -0.43 -3.14 -5.03
N ARG A 42 0.82 -2.94 -4.58
CA ARG A 42 1.26 -3.33 -3.22
C ARG A 42 0.51 -2.58 -2.14
N THR A 43 0.26 -1.27 -2.28
CA THR A 43 -0.51 -0.51 -1.29
C THR A 43 -1.98 -0.96 -1.20
N ASP A 44 -2.58 -1.36 -2.32
CA ASP A 44 -3.93 -1.94 -2.34
C ASP A 44 -3.97 -3.31 -1.67
N LEU A 45 -2.98 -4.16 -1.95
CA LEU A 45 -2.85 -5.47 -1.31
C LEU A 45 -2.66 -5.36 0.20
N ILE A 46 -1.81 -4.44 0.66
CA ILE A 46 -1.62 -4.16 2.09
C ILE A 46 -2.95 -3.76 2.72
N THR A 47 -3.70 -2.86 2.08
CA THR A 47 -5.00 -2.39 2.57
C THR A 47 -5.99 -3.55 2.70
N ALA A 48 -6.10 -4.40 1.67
CA ALA A 48 -7.00 -5.56 1.70
C ALA A 48 -6.61 -6.58 2.79
N ARG A 49 -5.31 -6.83 2.99
CA ARG A 49 -4.83 -7.74 4.04
C ARG A 49 -5.11 -7.22 5.44
N LEU A 50 -4.92 -5.91 5.67
CA LEU A 50 -5.24 -5.29 6.95
C LEU A 50 -6.73 -5.36 7.29
N THR A 51 -7.62 -5.17 6.30
CA THR A 51 -9.07 -5.28 6.54
C THR A 51 -9.54 -6.72 6.77
N GLN A 52 -8.79 -7.70 6.28
CA GLN A 52 -9.00 -9.13 6.55
C GLN A 52 -8.34 -9.61 7.87
N GLY A 53 -7.52 -8.78 8.52
CA GLY A 53 -6.78 -9.15 9.73
C GLY A 53 -5.49 -9.95 9.48
N ASP A 54 -5.04 -10.03 8.23
CA ASP A 54 -3.78 -10.70 7.87
C ASP A 54 -2.59 -9.72 7.93
N PHE A 55 -2.17 -9.43 9.15
CA PHE A 55 -1.09 -8.48 9.42
C PHE A 55 0.28 -9.00 8.98
N GLU A 56 0.47 -10.31 8.96
CA GLU A 56 1.72 -10.95 8.56
C GLU A 56 1.95 -10.78 7.06
N ALA A 57 0.92 -11.06 6.24
CA ALA A 57 0.99 -10.78 4.81
C ALA A 57 1.14 -9.29 4.50
N ALA A 58 0.42 -8.41 5.19
CA ALA A 58 0.60 -6.97 5.05
C ALA A 58 2.06 -6.54 5.34
N GLY A 59 2.66 -7.10 6.39
CA GLY A 59 4.03 -6.83 6.80
C GLY A 59 5.11 -7.25 5.80
N ARG A 60 4.84 -8.22 4.91
CA ARG A 60 5.79 -8.60 3.86
C ARG A 60 5.92 -7.59 2.72
N HIS A 61 4.85 -6.83 2.45
CA HIS A 61 4.83 -5.85 1.37
C HIS A 61 5.21 -4.45 1.83
N LEU A 62 4.87 -4.09 3.08
CA LEU A 62 5.05 -2.74 3.59
C LEU A 62 6.50 -2.21 3.49
N PRO A 63 7.56 -2.98 3.85
CA PRO A 63 8.96 -2.54 3.71
C PRO A 63 9.35 -2.15 2.28
N GLN A 64 8.74 -2.80 1.28
CA GLN A 64 9.05 -2.59 -0.13
C GLN A 64 8.50 -1.26 -0.64
N ILE A 65 7.56 -0.64 0.08
CA ILE A 65 7.01 0.68 -0.25
C ILE A 65 7.68 1.77 0.57
N ILE A 66 7.80 1.59 1.88
CA ILE A 66 8.41 2.61 2.75
C ILE A 66 9.93 2.74 2.53
N GLY A 67 10.56 1.72 1.94
CA GLY A 67 11.97 1.73 1.55
C GLY A 67 12.24 2.29 0.14
N LEU A 68 11.21 2.72 -0.61
CA LEU A 68 11.43 3.25 -1.96
C LEU A 68 12.26 4.55 -1.90
N PRO A 69 13.27 4.70 -2.79
CA PRO A 69 13.99 5.95 -2.97
C PRO A 69 13.01 7.10 -3.22
N PRO A 70 13.27 8.32 -2.73
CA PRO A 70 12.34 9.43 -2.88
C PRO A 70 11.98 9.77 -4.34
N ALA A 71 12.89 9.52 -5.28
CA ALA A 71 12.65 9.71 -6.72
C ALA A 71 11.56 8.76 -7.28
N LEU A 72 11.28 7.64 -6.61
CA LEU A 72 10.25 6.68 -6.98
C LEU A 72 8.95 6.87 -6.18
N GLN A 73 8.93 7.79 -5.21
CA GLN A 73 7.76 8.08 -4.39
C GLN A 73 6.80 9.02 -5.12
N ILE A 74 5.95 8.47 -5.99
CA ILE A 74 4.90 9.22 -6.67
C ILE A 74 3.81 9.68 -5.68
N ARG A 75 3.11 10.77 -6.01
CA ARG A 75 2.07 11.37 -5.15
C ARG A 75 1.01 10.35 -4.70
N GLN A 76 0.61 9.44 -5.59
CA GLN A 76 -0.41 8.43 -5.33
C GLN A 76 0.03 7.43 -4.25
N LEU A 77 1.34 7.14 -4.13
CA LEU A 77 1.86 6.29 -3.04
C LEU A 77 1.72 6.95 -1.68
N SER A 78 1.92 8.27 -1.61
CA SER A 78 1.66 9.02 -0.38
C SER A 78 0.20 8.92 0.05
N THR A 79 -0.74 9.02 -0.90
CA THR A 79 -2.17 8.80 -0.63
C THR A 79 -2.43 7.38 -0.13
N GLY A 80 -1.83 6.37 -0.76
CA GLY A 80 -1.95 4.96 -0.36
C GLY A 80 -1.42 4.70 1.06
N ILE A 81 -0.22 5.19 1.38
CA ILE A 81 0.37 5.05 2.71
C ILE A 81 -0.43 5.82 3.78
N HIS A 82 -0.95 7.02 3.47
CA HIS A 82 -1.85 7.72 4.41
C HIS A 82 -3.13 6.93 4.68
N ARG A 83 -3.67 6.21 3.69
CA ARG A 83 -4.82 5.31 3.89
C ARG A 83 -4.46 4.14 4.80
N VAL A 84 -3.30 3.51 4.59
CA VAL A 84 -2.78 2.44 5.47
C VAL A 84 -2.60 2.94 6.90
N GLN A 85 -1.96 4.11 7.08
CA GLN A 85 -1.78 4.73 8.39
C GLN A 85 -3.12 5.04 9.07
N SER A 86 -4.11 5.52 8.31
CA SER A 86 -5.46 5.79 8.85
C SER A 86 -6.12 4.50 9.33
N LEU A 87 -6.07 3.43 8.52
CA LEU A 87 -6.63 2.13 8.88
C LEU A 87 -5.99 1.56 10.16
N LEU A 88 -4.66 1.65 10.28
CA LEU A 88 -3.92 1.16 11.45
C LEU A 88 -4.23 1.96 12.74
N ARG A 89 -4.79 3.17 12.63
CA ARG A 89 -5.22 3.99 13.77
C ARG A 89 -6.65 3.70 14.22
N GLU A 90 -7.43 2.97 13.41
CA GLU A 90 -8.80 2.59 13.77
C GLU A 90 -8.81 1.83 15.11
N PRO A 91 -9.79 2.07 16.00
CA PRO A 91 -9.84 1.45 17.32
C PRO A 91 -9.74 -0.08 17.29
N ALA A 92 -10.34 -0.71 16.27
CA ALA A 92 -10.33 -2.15 16.07
C ALA A 92 -8.91 -2.71 15.79
N LEU A 93 -8.04 -1.94 15.13
CA LEU A 93 -6.68 -2.37 14.79
C LEU A 93 -5.65 -1.86 15.79
N ARG A 94 -5.85 -0.68 16.38
CA ARG A 94 -4.89 -0.06 17.31
C ARG A 94 -4.57 -0.94 18.54
N SER A 95 -5.54 -1.74 18.99
CA SER A 95 -5.38 -2.68 20.10
C SER A 95 -4.55 -3.91 19.71
N VAL A 96 -4.49 -4.27 18.42
CA VAL A 96 -3.78 -5.45 17.91
C VAL A 96 -2.26 -5.18 17.88
N PRO A 97 -1.43 -6.00 18.57
CA PRO A 97 0.02 -5.77 18.61
C PRO A 97 0.69 -5.74 17.24
N ALA A 98 0.29 -6.64 16.33
CA ALA A 98 0.83 -6.71 14.97
C ALA A 98 0.51 -5.43 14.16
N ALA A 99 -0.74 -4.96 14.22
CA ALA A 99 -1.11 -3.70 13.57
C ALA A 99 -0.36 -2.49 14.15
N ARG A 100 -0.14 -2.47 15.48
CA ARG A 100 0.67 -1.42 16.12
C ARG A 100 2.11 -1.42 15.62
N HIS A 101 2.72 -2.59 15.45
CA HIS A 101 4.04 -2.71 14.86
C HIS A 101 4.10 -2.15 13.43
N LEU A 102 3.10 -2.47 12.59
CA LEU A 102 2.99 -1.89 11.25
C LEU A 102 2.78 -0.36 11.28
N ALA A 103 2.05 0.15 12.28
CA ALA A 103 1.86 1.59 12.47
C ALA A 103 3.17 2.31 12.83
N GLU A 104 4.05 1.66 13.61
CA GLU A 104 5.40 2.16 13.90
C GLU A 104 6.26 2.18 12.63
N LEU A 105 6.24 1.10 11.84
CA LEU A 105 7.00 1.03 10.58
C LEU A 105 6.60 2.15 9.61
N THR A 106 5.31 2.48 9.53
CA THR A 106 4.83 3.57 8.66
C THR A 106 5.08 4.98 9.23
N ARG A 107 5.45 5.14 10.50
CA ARG A 107 5.66 6.47 11.11
C ARG A 107 6.84 7.22 10.51
N GLY A 108 7.89 6.50 10.13
CA GLY A 108 9.08 7.07 9.48
C GLY A 108 8.88 7.43 8.01
N TYR A 109 7.73 7.07 7.42
CA TYR A 109 7.41 7.46 6.05
C TYR A 109 7.04 8.95 6.01
N HIS A 110 8.02 9.77 5.66
CA HIS A 110 7.84 11.20 5.42
C HIS A 110 7.95 11.46 3.93
N VAL A 111 6.87 11.99 3.37
CA VAL A 111 6.81 12.43 1.97
C VAL A 111 7.79 13.58 1.77
N ILE A 112 8.59 13.56 0.70
CA ILE A 112 9.16 14.82 0.20
C ILE A 112 7.97 15.67 -0.27
N GLN A 113 7.57 16.67 0.54
CA GLN A 113 6.65 17.69 0.07
C GLN A 113 7.25 18.33 -1.18
N GLY A 114 6.47 18.33 -2.27
CA GLY A 114 6.91 18.71 -3.61
C GLY A 114 7.29 20.18 -3.77
N ALA A 115 8.36 20.62 -3.11
CA ALA A 115 9.09 21.82 -3.46
C ALA A 115 10.09 21.56 -4.60
N ASN A 116 10.41 20.30 -4.90
CA ASN A 116 11.32 19.88 -5.99
C ASN A 116 10.67 18.87 -6.96
N ALA A 117 9.34 18.87 -7.10
CA ALA A 117 8.71 18.10 -8.16
C ALA A 117 9.06 18.77 -9.50
N VAL A 118 10.03 18.22 -10.22
CA VAL A 118 10.29 18.60 -11.62
C VAL A 118 9.00 18.32 -12.39
N PRO A 119 8.42 19.32 -13.09
CA PRO A 119 7.22 19.08 -13.87
C PRO A 119 7.51 18.01 -14.92
N SER A 120 6.62 17.02 -15.02
CA SER A 120 6.65 16.05 -16.12
C SER A 120 6.54 16.83 -17.42
N VAL A 121 7.63 16.87 -18.19
CA VAL A 121 7.64 17.47 -19.52
C VAL A 121 6.71 16.65 -20.40
N ARG A 122 5.83 17.35 -21.10
CA ARG A 122 4.89 16.77 -22.07
C ARG A 122 5.52 16.79 -23.45
#